data_AF-A0A7Y5D4T0-F1
#
_entry.id   AF-A0A7Y5D4T0-F1
#
_cell.length_a   1.000
_cell.length_b   1.000
_cell.length_c   1.000
_cell.angle_alpha   90.00
_cell.angle_beta   90.00
_cell.angle_gamma   90.00
#
_symmetry.space_group_name_H-M   'P 1'
#
loop_
_entity.id
_entity.type
_entity.pdbx_description
1 polymer ?
#
loop_
_entity_poly.entity_id
_entity_poly.type
_entity_poly.pdbx_seq_one_letter_code
_entity_poly.pdbx_strand_id
1 'polypeptide(L)'
;MTVALIREGLGWCAAINLSVLYTWFFILLFAHDWVFQVHRKWFKQLREEQFDAIHYGGMALFKLGIILFNLTPYLALLIVG
;
A
#
# COMPACT_ATOMS: atom_id res chain seq x y z
N MET A 1 25.56 9.45 -8.02
CA MET A 1 24.44 8.52 -8.29
C MET A 1 24.12 8.59 -9.77
N THR A 2 23.94 7.46 -10.45
CA THR A 2 23.55 7.44 -11.88
C THR A 2 22.03 7.47 -12.02
N VAL A 3 21.52 7.98 -13.15
CA VAL A 3 20.07 7.94 -13.47
C VAL A 3 19.55 6.50 -13.48
N ALA A 4 20.36 5.55 -13.97
CA ALA A 4 20.04 4.13 -13.96
C ALA A 4 19.80 3.58 -12.53
N LEU A 5 20.67 3.93 -11.57
CA LEU A 5 20.52 3.49 -10.17
C LEU A 5 19.23 4.05 -9.53
N ILE A 6 18.89 5.32 -9.81
CA ILE A 6 17.66 5.93 -9.30
C ILE A 6 16.44 5.24 -9.92
N ARG A 7 16.45 4.98 -11.23
CA ARG A 7 15.37 4.28 -11.93
C ARG A 7 15.16 2.87 -11.37
N GLU A 8 16.22 2.10 -11.20
CA GLU A 8 16.13 0.75 -10.61
C GLU A 8 15.61 0.80 -9.17
N GLY A 9 16.07 1.76 -8.37
CA GLY A 9 15.57 1.99 -7.02
C GLY A 9 14.07 2.28 -7.00
N LEU A 10 13.59 3.20 -7.83
CA LEU A 10 12.16 3.52 -7.92
C LEU A 10 11.31 2.31 -8.36
N GLY A 11 11.83 1.50 -9.29
CA GLY A 11 11.20 0.25 -9.72
C GLY A 11 11.04 -0.75 -8.57
N TRP A 12 12.12 -1.01 -7.81
CA TRP A 12 12.06 -1.89 -6.64
C TRP A 12 11.17 -1.34 -5.53
N CYS A 13 11.21 -0.03 -5.27
CA CYS A 13 10.31 0.61 -4.32
C CYS A 13 8.84 0.41 -4.74
N ALA A 14 8.51 0.55 -6.03
CA ALA A 14 7.16 0.29 -6.53
C ALA A 14 6.75 -1.17 -6.33
N ALA A 15 7.62 -2.13 -6.69
CA ALA A 15 7.35 -3.56 -6.56
C ALA A 15 7.12 -3.99 -5.10
N ILE A 16 7.99 -3.54 -4.18
CA ILE A 16 7.86 -3.84 -2.75
C ILE A 16 6.57 -3.24 -2.18
N ASN A 17 6.30 -1.95 -2.44
CA ASN A 17 5.11 -1.31 -1.90
C ASN A 17 3.82 -1.89 -2.49
N LEU A 18 3.80 -2.27 -3.77
CA LEU A 18 2.67 -3.01 -4.35
C LEU A 18 2.46 -4.36 -3.66
N SER A 19 3.54 -5.09 -3.38
CA SER A 19 3.48 -6.37 -2.68
C SER A 19 2.89 -6.22 -1.27
N VAL A 20 3.26 -5.15 -0.55
CA VAL A 20 2.67 -4.79 0.75
C VAL A 20 1.18 -4.46 0.60
N LEU A 21 0.81 -3.62 -0.38
CA LEU A 21 -0.58 -3.24 -0.63
C LEU A 21 -1.45 -4.47 -0.95
N TYR A 22 -0.98 -5.36 -1.81
CA TYR A 22 -1.71 -6.58 -2.16
C TYR A 22 -1.78 -7.55 -0.99
N THR A 23 -0.71 -7.72 -0.22
CA THR A 23 -0.75 -8.56 0.99
C THR A 23 -1.79 -8.04 1.98
N TRP A 24 -1.81 -6.72 2.23
CA TRP A 24 -2.82 -6.08 3.04
C TRP A 24 -4.23 -6.35 2.49
N PHE A 25 -4.45 -6.09 1.20
CA PHE A 25 -5.73 -6.35 0.54
C PHE A 25 -6.19 -7.81 0.68
N PHE A 26 -5.31 -8.78 0.41
CA PHE A 26 -5.66 -10.20 0.49
C PHE A 26 -5.92 -10.68 1.92
N ILE A 27 -5.16 -10.17 2.90
CA ILE A 27 -5.43 -10.46 4.32
C ILE A 27 -6.83 -10.01 4.69
N LEU A 28 -7.25 -8.81 4.28
CA LEU A 28 -8.61 -8.33 4.54
C LEU A 28 -9.65 -9.03 3.70
N LEU A 29 -9.35 -9.44 2.46
CA LEU A 29 -10.30 -10.15 1.62
C LEU A 29 -10.63 -11.55 2.18
N PHE A 30 -9.62 -12.29 2.66
CA PHE A 30 -9.78 -13.68 3.07
C PHE A 30 -9.92 -13.88 4.58
N ALA A 31 -9.43 -12.95 5.40
CA ALA A 31 -9.39 -13.08 6.86
C ALA A 31 -9.97 -11.85 7.59
N HIS A 32 -10.89 -11.12 6.94
CA HIS A 32 -11.52 -9.91 7.50
C HIS A 32 -11.93 -10.05 8.96
N ASP A 33 -12.85 -10.99 9.26
CA ASP A 33 -13.42 -11.18 10.60
C ASP A 33 -12.34 -11.46 11.65
N TRP A 34 -11.33 -12.24 11.28
CA TRP A 34 -10.21 -12.57 12.17
C TRP A 34 -9.39 -11.31 12.48
N VAL A 35 -9.04 -10.52 11.46
CA VAL A 35 -8.30 -9.27 11.64
C VAL A 35 -9.12 -8.29 12.48
N PHE A 36 -10.42 -8.15 12.20
CA PHE A 36 -11.32 -7.30 12.96
C PHE A 36 -11.38 -7.71 14.44
N GLN A 37 -11.53 -9.00 14.73
CA GLN A 37 -11.53 -9.50 16.10
C GLN A 37 -10.22 -9.24 16.84
N VAL A 38 -9.08 -9.39 16.16
CA VAL A 38 -7.77 -9.06 16.74
C VAL A 38 -7.70 -7.57 17.10
N HIS A 39 -8.12 -6.68 16.19
CA HIS A 39 -8.10 -5.23 16.45
C HIS A 39 -9.08 -4.83 17.55
N ARG A 40 -10.27 -5.44 17.60
CA ARG A 40 -11.28 -5.17 18.62
C ARG A 40 -10.82 -5.52 20.04
N LYS A 41 -9.91 -6.49 20.21
CA LYS A 41 -9.30 -6.80 21.52
C LYS A 41 -8.49 -5.62 22.07
N TRP A 42 -7.85 -4.85 21.20
CA TRP A 42 -7.06 -3.67 21.58
C TRP A 42 -7.91 -2.40 21.59
N PHE A 43 -8.86 -2.29 20.67
CA PHE A 43 -9.76 -1.14 20.50
C PHE A 43 -11.21 -1.55 20.76
N LYS A 44 -11.59 -1.60 22.05
CA LYS A 44 -12.90 -2.12 22.49
C LYS A 44 -14.12 -1.40 21.88
N GLN A 45 -13.96 -0.15 21.47
CA GLN A 45 -15.01 0.70 20.89
C GLN A 45 -15.00 0.72 19.36
N LEU A 46 -14.16 -0.09 18.71
CA LEU A 46 -14.05 -0.13 17.26
C LEU A 46 -15.30 -0.79 16.63
N ARG A 47 -16.00 -0.03 15.79
CA ARG A 47 -17.10 -0.53 14.96
C ARG A 47 -16.55 -1.10 13.65
N GLU A 48 -17.23 -2.08 13.10
CA GLU A 48 -16.86 -2.74 11.84
C GLU A 48 -16.81 -1.74 10.67
N GLU A 49 -17.82 -0.88 10.53
CA GLU A 49 -17.83 0.18 9.52
C GLU A 49 -16.62 1.13 9.61
N GLN A 50 -16.16 1.43 10.83
CA GLN A 50 -14.98 2.27 11.04
C GLN A 50 -13.70 1.52 10.68
N PHE A 51 -13.63 0.23 11.02
CA PHE A 51 -12.53 -0.64 10.61
C PHE A 51 -12.44 -0.67 9.08
N ASP A 52 -13.54 -0.90 8.38
CA ASP A 52 -13.58 -0.93 6.92
C ASP A 52 -13.16 0.40 6.30
N ALA A 53 -13.70 1.51 6.80
CA ALA A 53 -13.37 2.84 6.31
C ALA A 53 -11.88 3.16 6.48
N ILE A 54 -11.28 2.80 7.62
CA ILE A 54 -9.85 3.03 7.90
C ILE A 54 -8.99 2.19 6.97
N HIS A 55 -9.30 0.90 6.78
CA HIS A 55 -8.49 0.04 5.93
C HIS A 55 -8.65 0.40 4.46
N TYR A 56 -9.86 0.65 3.98
CA TYR A 56 -10.10 1.11 2.62
C TYR A 56 -9.42 2.46 2.35
N GLY A 57 -9.59 3.43 3.26
CA GLY A 57 -8.93 4.73 3.16
C GLY A 57 -7.40 4.63 3.22
N GLY A 58 -6.87 3.77 4.11
CA GLY A 58 -5.44 3.49 4.22
C GLY A 58 -4.86 2.87 2.95
N MET A 59 -5.54 1.87 2.38
CA MET A 59 -5.16 1.28 1.09
C MET A 59 -5.23 2.30 -0.05
N ALA A 60 -6.24 3.15 -0.09
CA ALA A 60 -6.37 4.20 -1.10
C ALA A 60 -5.21 5.21 -1.01
N LEU A 61 -4.92 5.71 0.19
CA LEU A 61 -3.81 6.63 0.43
C LEU A 61 -2.46 6.00 0.09
N PHE A 62 -2.24 4.75 0.51
CA PHE A 62 -1.01 4.02 0.24
C PHE A 62 -0.83 3.78 -1.26
N LYS A 63 -1.89 3.37 -1.96
CA LYS A 63 -1.92 3.23 -3.43
C LYS A 63 -1.55 4.54 -4.13
N LEU A 64 -2.12 5.66 -3.70
CA LEU A 64 -1.77 6.98 -4.24
C LEU A 64 -0.30 7.32 -3.98
N GLY A 65 0.22 7.03 -2.79
CA GLY A 65 1.64 7.21 -2.47
C GLY A 65 2.56 6.42 -3.41
N ILE A 66 2.24 5.16 -3.69
CA ILE A 66 2.98 4.33 -4.65
C ILE A 66 2.99 4.97 -6.03
N ILE A 67 1.82 5.43 -6.50
CA ILE A 67 1.70 6.04 -7.83
C ILE A 67 2.52 7.31 -7.92
N LEU A 68 2.37 8.23 -6.95
CA LEU A 68 2.99 9.55 -7.00
C LEU A 68 4.50 9.53 -6.76
N PHE A 69 4.98 8.72 -5.80
CA PHE A 69 6.37 8.77 -5.35
C PHE A 69 7.26 7.69 -5.95
N ASN A 70 6.70 6.62 -6.52
CA ASN A 70 7.48 5.51 -7.05
C ASN A 70 7.22 5.32 -8.55
N LEU A 71 5.97 5.04 -8.92
CA LEU A 71 5.64 4.65 -10.29
C LEU A 71 5.76 5.81 -11.27
N THR A 72 5.20 6.97 -10.94
CA THR A 72 5.27 8.17 -11.80
C THR A 72 6.71 8.60 -12.08
N PRO A 73 7.60 8.77 -11.08
CA PRO A 73 8.99 9.13 -11.36
C PRO A 73 9.78 7.99 -12.04
N TYR A 74 9.46 6.71 -11.77
CA TYR A 74 10.04 5.59 -12.51
C TYR A 74 9.73 5.68 -14.01
N LEU A 75 8.46 5.89 -14.35
CA LEU A 75 8.00 6.03 -15.74
C LEU A 75 8.58 7.29 -16.39
N ALA A 76 8.67 8.41 -15.66
CA ALA A 76 9.30 9.62 -16.17
C ALA A 76 10.75 9.36 -16.57
N LEU A 77 11.54 8.68 -15.73
CA LEU A 77 12.93 8.30 -16.03
C LEU A 77 13.05 7.28 -17.16
N LEU A 78 12.05 6.42 -17.36
CA LEU A 78 12.00 5.49 -18.49
C LEU A 78 11.72 6.22 -19.82
N ILE A 79 11.00 7.33 -19.79
CA ILE A 79 10.65 8.13 -20.97
C ILE A 79 11.80 9.04 -21.38
N VAL A 80 12.48 9.68 -20.41
CA VAL A 80 13.52 10.68 -20.70
C VAL A 80 14.94 10.13 -20.74
N GLY A 81 15.18 8.95 -20.16
CA GLY A 81 16.51 8.32 -20.06
C GLY A 81 16.69 7.17 -21.04
#